data_AF-A0A3N2G2Q9-F1
#
_entry.id   AF-A0A3N2G2Q9-F1
#
_cell.length_a   1.000
_cell.length_b   1.000
_cell.length_c   1.000
_cell.angle_alpha   90.00
_cell.angle_beta   90.00
_cell.angle_gamma   90.00
#
_symmetry.space_group_name_H-M   'P 1'
#
loop_
_entity.id
_entity.type
_entity.pdbx_description
1 polymer ?
#
loop_
_entity_poly.entity_id
_entity_poly.type
_entity_poly.pdbx_seq_one_letter_code
_entity_poly.pdbx_strand_id
1 'polypeptide(L)'
;MSPERQVVDVGGRAVRVSHLDKVMYPVTGTTKAEVMDYLVRVADAILPQLAGRPVTRIRWPGGVASEKFFEKNTPRGAPEWLRRQRLRAAPGSDDEGAELELPFIDDLAGLVWAANQGALELHTPQWRVGPRGGVRPPDRLVVDLDPGPPAGLDECARVAHLVADRLREDGLTAIVPVTSGSKGMQLYAELPGTEGVMGVRQYAHDIAYELAAAHPKLLVAVMRKEIRGGKVLLDWSQNHPAKTTITPYSLRGRDRPWVAAPRWWDEVEPGMVHLTATEVAARFAERGDPFAGA
;
A
#
# COMPACT_ATOMS: atom_id res chain seq x y z
N MET A 1 -7.63 -31.96 4.48
CA MET A 1 -6.20 -31.66 4.66
C MET A 1 -5.62 -31.42 3.30
N SER A 2 -5.24 -30.18 3.01
CA SER A 2 -4.51 -29.83 1.79
C SER A 2 -3.15 -30.54 1.75
N PRO A 3 -2.67 -31.02 0.58
CA PRO A 3 -1.36 -31.66 0.47
C PRO A 3 -0.25 -30.72 0.97
N GLU A 4 0.80 -31.29 1.57
CA GLU A 4 1.85 -30.55 2.27
C GLU A 4 2.56 -29.54 1.36
N ARG A 5 2.76 -29.90 0.09
CA ARG A 5 3.21 -29.03 -1.00
C ARG A 5 2.58 -29.47 -2.32
N GLN A 6 2.14 -28.52 -3.12
CA GLN A 6 1.66 -28.76 -4.48
C GLN A 6 2.15 -27.67 -5.44
N VAL A 7 2.22 -27.99 -6.72
CA VAL A 7 2.53 -27.04 -7.78
C VAL A 7 1.24 -26.81 -8.57
N VAL A 8 0.85 -25.55 -8.69
CA VAL A 8 -0.35 -25.11 -9.42
C VAL A 8 0.06 -24.23 -10.59
N ASP A 9 -0.67 -24.32 -11.70
CA ASP A 9 -0.54 -23.37 -12.80
C ASP A 9 -1.35 -22.11 -12.47
N VAL A 10 -0.69 -20.96 -12.45
CA VAL A 10 -1.32 -19.66 -12.26
C VAL A 10 -0.90 -18.76 -13.40
N GLY A 11 -1.82 -18.52 -14.35
CA GLY A 11 -1.54 -17.68 -15.52
C GLY A 11 -0.38 -18.18 -16.38
N GLY A 12 -0.23 -19.50 -16.54
CA GLY A 12 0.85 -20.14 -17.31
C GLY A 12 2.18 -20.27 -16.57
N ARG A 13 2.20 -19.99 -15.26
CA ARG A 13 3.40 -20.13 -14.41
C ARG A 13 3.17 -21.21 -13.36
N ALA A 14 4.14 -22.11 -13.23
CA ALA A 14 4.16 -23.09 -12.16
C ALA A 14 4.52 -22.41 -10.83
N VAL A 15 3.55 -22.35 -9.90
CA VAL A 15 3.70 -21.78 -8.56
C VAL A 15 3.62 -22.89 -7.51
N ARG A 16 4.64 -22.99 -6.65
CA ARG A 16 4.61 -23.92 -5.52
C ARG A 16 3.83 -23.29 -4.37
N VAL A 17 2.78 -23.98 -3.92
CA VAL A 17 1.98 -23.61 -2.74
C VAL A 17 2.00 -24.73 -1.70
N SER A 18 1.75 -24.39 -0.44
CA SER A 18 1.83 -25.33 0.69
C SER A 18 0.94 -24.86 1.83
N HIS A 19 0.63 -25.69 2.82
CA HIS A 19 -0.05 -25.27 4.06
C HIS A 19 -1.27 -24.35 3.85
N LEU A 20 -2.13 -24.66 2.87
CA LEU A 20 -3.23 -23.79 2.48
C LEU A 20 -4.26 -23.60 3.61
N ASP A 21 -4.47 -24.64 4.41
CA ASP A 21 -5.38 -24.65 5.57
C ASP A 21 -4.81 -23.88 6.78
N LYS A 22 -3.58 -23.34 6.69
CA LYS A 22 -2.97 -22.60 7.80
C LYS A 22 -3.77 -21.33 8.07
N VAL A 23 -4.23 -21.17 9.32
CA VAL A 23 -4.88 -19.94 9.78
C VAL A 23 -3.87 -18.80 9.85
N MET A 24 -4.12 -17.74 9.08
CA MET A 24 -3.30 -16.53 9.04
C MET A 24 -3.85 -15.45 9.98
N TYR A 25 -5.18 -15.40 10.17
CA TYR A 25 -5.86 -14.46 11.08
C TYR A 25 -6.72 -15.21 12.10
N PRO A 26 -6.22 -15.47 13.33
CA PRO A 26 -6.92 -16.28 14.32
C PRO A 26 -8.32 -15.77 14.72
N VAL A 27 -8.51 -14.45 14.79
CA VAL A 27 -9.80 -13.85 15.20
C VAL A 27 -10.94 -14.17 14.23
N THR A 28 -10.62 -14.37 12.95
CA THR A 28 -11.60 -14.59 11.88
C THR A 28 -11.53 -16.01 11.31
N GLY A 29 -10.52 -16.80 11.70
CA GLY A 29 -10.24 -18.10 11.10
C GLY A 29 -9.66 -18.02 9.68
N THR A 30 -9.41 -16.82 9.14
CA THR A 30 -8.98 -16.66 7.74
C THR A 30 -7.67 -17.39 7.49
N THR A 31 -7.71 -18.31 6.53
CA THR A 31 -6.66 -19.22 6.12
C THR A 31 -5.76 -18.62 5.04
N LYS A 32 -4.63 -19.28 4.77
CA LYS A 32 -3.74 -18.88 3.69
C LYS A 32 -4.38 -19.06 2.31
N ALA A 33 -5.23 -20.07 2.14
CA ALA A 33 -6.03 -20.24 0.93
C ALA A 33 -6.93 -19.03 0.67
N GLU A 34 -7.63 -18.55 1.70
CA GLU A 34 -8.54 -17.39 1.58
C GLU A 34 -7.78 -16.07 1.35
N VAL A 35 -6.57 -15.94 1.91
CA VAL A 35 -5.67 -14.81 1.58
C VAL A 35 -5.29 -14.82 0.09
N MET A 36 -4.99 -16.01 -0.47
CA MET A 36 -4.70 -16.14 -1.89
C MET A 36 -5.93 -15.87 -2.75
N ASP A 37 -7.10 -16.42 -2.37
CA ASP A 37 -8.37 -16.20 -3.07
C ASP A 37 -8.72 -14.72 -3.15
N TYR A 38 -8.58 -13.99 -2.04
CA TYR A 38 -8.77 -12.54 -2.04
C TYR A 38 -7.89 -11.84 -3.08
N LEU A 39 -6.59 -12.14 -3.12
CA LEU A 39 -5.67 -11.54 -4.07
C LEU A 39 -5.96 -11.92 -5.53
N VAL A 40 -6.44 -13.14 -5.77
CA VAL A 40 -6.92 -13.57 -7.10
C VAL A 40 -8.12 -12.72 -7.53
N ARG A 41 -9.08 -12.50 -6.62
CA ARG A 41 -10.31 -11.76 -6.91
C ARG A 41 -10.10 -10.27 -7.16
N VAL A 42 -9.06 -9.68 -6.58
CA VAL A 42 -8.72 -8.25 -6.78
C VAL A 42 -7.49 -8.04 -7.67
N ALA A 43 -7.03 -9.10 -8.36
CA ALA A 43 -5.79 -9.09 -9.14
C ALA A 43 -5.77 -7.95 -10.17
N ASP A 44 -6.86 -7.77 -10.91
CA ASP A 44 -7.00 -6.74 -11.95
C ASP A 44 -6.90 -5.32 -11.40
N ALA A 45 -7.18 -5.11 -10.10
CA ALA A 45 -7.09 -3.81 -9.45
C ALA A 45 -5.76 -3.59 -8.73
N ILE A 46 -5.18 -4.61 -8.08
CA ILE A 46 -3.91 -4.48 -7.36
C ILE A 46 -2.69 -4.47 -8.30
N LEU A 47 -2.72 -5.21 -9.42
CA LEU A 47 -1.58 -5.31 -10.33
C LEU A 47 -1.20 -3.96 -10.97
N PRO A 48 -2.15 -3.12 -11.44
CA PRO A 48 -1.83 -1.76 -11.88
C PRO A 48 -1.12 -0.92 -10.81
N GLN A 49 -1.46 -1.12 -9.53
CA GLN A 49 -0.88 -0.38 -8.40
C GLN A 49 0.55 -0.83 -8.06
N LEU A 50 0.90 -2.08 -8.41
CA LEU A 50 2.23 -2.68 -8.27
C LEU A 50 3.11 -2.46 -9.50
N ALA A 51 2.51 -2.17 -10.66
CA ALA A 51 3.16 -2.22 -11.97
C ALA A 51 4.46 -1.40 -12.03
N GLY A 52 5.58 -2.10 -12.27
CA GLY A 52 6.89 -1.47 -12.39
C GLY A 52 7.44 -0.89 -11.07
N ARG A 53 6.86 -1.22 -9.92
CA ARG A 53 7.35 -0.80 -8.60
C ARG A 53 8.03 -1.97 -7.89
N PRO A 54 9.24 -1.79 -7.33
CA PRO A 54 9.82 -2.83 -6.48
C PRO A 54 8.98 -3.01 -5.21
N VAL A 55 8.80 -4.26 -4.79
CA VAL A 55 7.89 -4.59 -3.69
C VAL A 55 8.67 -4.99 -2.44
N THR A 56 8.51 -4.20 -1.38
CA THR A 56 8.87 -4.61 -0.02
C THR A 56 7.74 -5.46 0.53
N ARG A 57 8.05 -6.66 1.03
CA ARG A 57 7.06 -7.55 1.63
C ARG A 57 7.20 -7.54 3.14
N ILE A 58 6.08 -7.44 3.85
CA ILE A 58 6.05 -7.77 5.27
C ILE A 58 5.36 -9.12 5.43
N ARG A 59 6.07 -10.05 6.07
CA ARG A 59 5.72 -11.46 6.08
C ARG A 59 5.38 -11.93 7.48
N TRP A 60 4.33 -12.74 7.56
CA TRP A 60 3.87 -13.46 8.75
C TRP A 60 3.75 -14.96 8.43
N PRO A 61 4.86 -15.73 8.33
CA PRO A 61 4.79 -17.13 7.89
C PRO A 61 3.93 -18.04 8.81
N GLY A 62 3.77 -17.66 10.07
CA GLY A 62 2.92 -18.33 11.07
C GLY A 62 1.58 -17.62 11.33
N GLY A 63 1.20 -16.63 10.52
CA GLY A 63 0.02 -15.79 10.74
C GLY A 63 0.30 -14.58 11.65
N VAL A 64 -0.70 -13.71 11.80
CA VAL A 64 -0.59 -12.39 12.44
C VAL A 64 -0.26 -12.43 13.94
N ALA A 65 -0.46 -13.59 14.57
CA ALA A 65 -0.08 -13.83 15.97
C ALA A 65 1.40 -14.26 16.15
N SER A 66 2.10 -14.57 15.05
CA SER A 66 3.52 -14.93 15.04
C SER A 66 4.42 -13.74 14.71
N GLU A 67 5.73 -13.93 14.79
CA GLU A 67 6.71 -12.91 14.39
C GLU A 67 6.52 -12.46 12.94
N LYS A 68 6.77 -11.16 12.73
CA LYS A 68 6.80 -10.55 11.41
C LYS A 68 8.20 -10.13 11.05
N PHE A 69 8.50 -10.09 9.76
CA PHE A 69 9.72 -9.47 9.27
C PHE A 69 9.51 -8.74 7.95
N PHE A 70 10.37 -7.75 7.73
CA PHE A 70 10.40 -6.92 6.54
C PHE A 70 11.44 -7.50 5.59
N GLU A 71 11.07 -7.67 4.32
CA GLU A 71 11.94 -8.27 3.32
C GLU A 71 11.93 -7.42 2.05
N LYS A 72 13.00 -6.65 1.83
CA LYS A 72 13.23 -5.89 0.60
C LYS A 72 13.84 -6.77 -0.48
N ASN A 73 14.95 -7.45 -0.17
CA ASN A 73 15.64 -8.33 -1.10
C ASN A 73 14.79 -9.52 -1.53
N THR A 74 14.97 -9.97 -2.76
CA THR A 74 14.39 -11.19 -3.30
C THR A 74 14.98 -12.38 -2.55
N PRO A 75 14.18 -13.29 -1.97
CA PRO A 75 14.71 -14.40 -1.20
C PRO A 75 15.44 -15.39 -2.10
N ARG A 76 16.43 -16.09 -1.53
CA ARG A 76 17.08 -17.22 -2.22
C ARG A 76 16.02 -18.27 -2.57
N GLY A 77 16.08 -18.78 -3.80
CA GLY A 77 15.11 -19.77 -4.30
C GLY A 77 13.77 -19.18 -4.76
N ALA A 78 13.67 -17.86 -4.94
CA ALA A 78 12.57 -17.28 -5.71
C ALA A 78 12.51 -17.89 -7.14
N PRO A 79 11.32 -18.07 -7.72
CA PRO A 79 11.17 -18.63 -9.06
C PRO A 79 11.92 -17.82 -10.12
N GLU A 80 12.48 -18.49 -11.13
CA GLU A 80 13.26 -17.82 -12.19
C GLU A 80 12.43 -16.82 -13.00
N TRP A 81 11.12 -17.09 -13.15
CA TRP A 81 10.19 -16.20 -13.83
C TRP A 81 9.87 -14.93 -13.03
N LEU A 82 10.19 -14.86 -11.74
CA LEU A 82 9.91 -13.69 -10.93
C LEU A 82 10.87 -12.57 -11.32
N ARG A 83 10.33 -11.48 -11.87
CA ARG A 83 11.13 -10.34 -12.22
C ARG A 83 11.79 -9.76 -10.97
N ARG A 84 13.09 -9.47 -11.10
CA ARG A 84 13.91 -8.83 -10.07
C ARG A 84 14.95 -7.94 -10.73
N GLN A 85 15.31 -6.85 -10.06
CA GLN A 85 16.35 -5.94 -10.53
C GLN A 85 17.26 -5.54 -9.38
N ARG A 86 18.55 -5.43 -9.66
CA ARG A 86 19.53 -4.87 -8.73
C ARG A 86 19.47 -3.35 -8.80
N LEU A 87 19.21 -2.73 -7.66
CA LEU A 87 19.09 -1.29 -7.52
C LEU A 87 19.91 -0.85 -6.31
N ARG A 88 20.56 0.30 -6.42
CA ARG A 88 21.16 0.94 -5.25
C ARG A 88 20.06 1.35 -4.28
N ALA A 89 20.29 1.08 -3.00
CA ALA A 89 19.41 1.57 -1.95
C ALA A 89 19.27 3.09 -2.06
N ALA A 90 18.06 3.58 -1.87
CA ALA A 90 17.81 5.01 -1.94
C ALA A 90 18.60 5.77 -0.86
N PRO A 91 19.08 6.99 -1.14
CA PRO A 91 19.69 7.84 -0.13
C PRO A 91 18.78 8.02 1.08
N GLY A 92 19.34 8.05 2.29
CA GLY A 92 18.60 8.17 3.54
C GLY A 92 17.78 6.93 3.94
N SER A 93 18.04 5.77 3.32
CA SER A 93 17.55 4.47 3.81
C SER A 93 18.55 3.82 4.75
N ASP A 94 18.10 2.91 5.61
CA ASP A 94 18.98 2.16 6.52
C ASP A 94 20.05 1.32 5.79
N ASP A 95 19.80 1.02 4.50
CA ASP A 95 20.69 0.25 3.63
C ASP A 95 21.51 1.16 2.68
N GLU A 96 21.59 2.46 2.96
CA GLU A 96 22.25 3.42 2.06
C GLU A 96 23.66 2.97 1.64
N GLY A 97 23.92 3.05 0.33
CA GLY A 97 25.18 2.59 -0.28
C GLY A 97 25.20 1.10 -0.67
N ALA A 98 24.23 0.29 -0.22
CA ALA A 98 24.11 -1.11 -0.64
C ALA A 98 23.43 -1.27 -2.01
N GLU A 99 23.70 -2.39 -2.68
CA GLU A 99 22.88 -2.86 -3.81
C GLU A 99 21.89 -3.93 -3.31
N LEU A 100 20.62 -3.75 -3.66
CA LEU A 100 19.52 -4.63 -3.28
C LEU A 100 18.95 -5.29 -4.54
N GLU A 101 18.69 -6.60 -4.48
CA GLU A 101 17.99 -7.32 -5.54
C GLU A 101 16.48 -7.31 -5.25
N LEU A 102 15.75 -6.33 -5.79
CA LEU A 102 14.35 -6.09 -5.45
C LEU A 102 13.40 -6.85 -6.40
N PRO A 103 12.37 -7.55 -5.89
CA PRO A 103 11.40 -8.23 -6.73
C PRO A 103 10.27 -7.30 -7.17
N PHE A 104 9.66 -7.66 -8.29
CA PHE A 104 8.48 -7.02 -8.86
C PHE A 104 7.36 -8.06 -8.91
N ILE A 105 6.14 -7.64 -8.57
CA ILE A 105 4.95 -8.48 -8.66
C ILE A 105 4.12 -7.96 -9.82
N ASP A 106 4.41 -8.47 -11.01
CA ASP A 106 3.84 -7.98 -12.27
C ASP A 106 2.60 -8.77 -12.73
N ASP A 107 2.31 -9.90 -12.08
CA ASP A 107 1.22 -10.80 -12.47
C ASP A 107 0.62 -11.58 -11.29
N LEU A 108 -0.47 -12.30 -11.59
CA LEU A 108 -1.20 -13.11 -10.63
C LEU A 108 -0.32 -14.18 -9.97
N ALA A 109 0.60 -14.79 -10.72
CA ALA A 109 1.51 -15.80 -10.18
C ALA A 109 2.45 -15.20 -9.12
N GLY A 110 2.93 -13.97 -9.34
CA GLY A 110 3.71 -13.20 -8.37
C GLY A 110 2.92 -12.90 -7.09
N LEU A 111 1.63 -12.55 -7.19
CA LEU A 111 0.75 -12.34 -6.04
C LEU A 111 0.59 -13.63 -5.22
N VAL A 112 0.26 -14.75 -5.89
CA VAL A 112 0.09 -16.06 -5.23
C VAL A 112 1.40 -16.52 -4.60
N TRP A 113 2.54 -16.30 -5.28
CA TRP A 113 3.86 -16.58 -4.73
C TRP A 113 4.12 -15.77 -3.44
N ALA A 114 3.88 -14.46 -3.46
CA ALA A 114 4.07 -13.60 -2.29
C ALA A 114 3.18 -14.05 -1.12
N ALA A 115 1.90 -14.31 -1.38
CA ALA A 115 0.95 -14.81 -0.40
C ALA A 115 1.39 -16.17 0.19
N ASN A 116 1.90 -17.09 -0.65
CA ASN A 116 2.39 -18.39 -0.17
C ASN A 116 3.55 -18.24 0.81
N GLN A 117 4.40 -17.23 0.60
CA GLN A 117 5.52 -16.89 1.48
C GLN A 117 5.08 -16.19 2.78
N GLY A 118 3.77 -15.98 2.95
CA GLY A 118 3.17 -15.29 4.10
C GLY A 118 3.25 -13.76 3.99
N ALA A 119 3.50 -13.20 2.82
CA ALA A 119 3.48 -11.75 2.62
C ALA A 119 2.04 -11.24 2.67
N LEU A 120 1.64 -10.73 3.84
CA LEU A 120 0.32 -10.11 4.02
C LEU A 120 0.32 -8.66 3.59
N GLU A 121 1.45 -7.95 3.74
CA GLU A 121 1.56 -6.56 3.31
C GLU A 121 2.55 -6.41 2.16
N LEU A 122 2.09 -5.73 1.09
CA LEU A 122 2.88 -5.34 -0.07
C LEU A 122 3.07 -3.83 -0.05
N HIS A 123 4.30 -3.37 0.07
CA HIS A 123 4.64 -1.95 0.16
C HIS A 123 5.42 -1.53 -1.08
N THR A 124 5.01 -0.42 -1.70
CA THR A 124 5.62 0.12 -2.92
C THR A 124 6.05 1.58 -2.76
N PRO A 125 7.12 2.01 -3.43
CA PRO A 125 7.45 3.43 -3.54
C PRO A 125 6.52 4.15 -4.52
N GLN A 126 6.59 5.48 -4.57
CA GLN A 126 5.80 6.28 -5.51
C GLN A 126 6.44 6.42 -6.90
N TRP A 127 7.67 5.93 -7.08
CA TRP A 127 8.39 5.85 -8.35
C TRP A 127 8.32 4.45 -8.97
N ARG A 128 8.63 4.37 -10.27
CA ARG A 128 8.68 3.11 -11.04
C ARG A 128 10.08 2.82 -11.58
N VAL A 129 10.29 1.60 -12.06
CA VAL A 129 11.52 1.14 -12.70
C VAL A 129 11.21 0.57 -14.07
N GLY A 130 11.87 1.10 -15.09
CA GLY A 130 11.72 0.61 -16.45
C GLY A 130 12.24 -0.82 -16.63
N PRO A 131 11.88 -1.51 -17.72
CA PRO A 131 12.37 -2.86 -18.04
C PRO A 131 13.90 -3.00 -18.03
N ARG A 132 14.62 -1.91 -18.34
CA ARG A 132 16.09 -1.84 -18.37
C ARG A 132 16.74 -1.38 -17.05
N GLY A 133 15.98 -1.28 -15.96
CA GLY A 133 16.49 -0.94 -14.62
C GLY A 133 16.58 0.56 -14.32
N GLY A 134 16.23 1.43 -15.26
CA GLY A 134 16.19 2.88 -15.04
C GLY A 134 15.02 3.29 -14.13
N VAL A 135 15.33 3.99 -13.04
CA VAL A 135 14.33 4.61 -12.16
C VAL A 135 13.67 5.78 -12.89
N ARG A 136 12.34 5.82 -12.87
CA ARG A 136 11.53 6.87 -13.46
C ARG A 136 11.05 7.85 -12.38
N PRO A 137 10.73 9.10 -12.75
CA PRO A 137 10.08 10.02 -11.84
C PRO A 137 8.76 9.44 -11.28
N PRO A 138 8.31 9.85 -10.08
CA PRO A 138 7.02 9.43 -9.54
C PRO A 138 5.87 9.80 -10.46
N ASP A 139 4.99 8.83 -10.66
CA ASP A 139 3.74 8.94 -11.41
C ASP A 139 2.53 9.10 -10.49
N ARG A 140 2.76 9.11 -9.17
CA ARG A 140 1.73 9.40 -8.18
C ARG A 140 2.31 10.15 -6.98
N LEU A 141 1.48 10.99 -6.39
CA LEU A 141 1.65 11.57 -5.06
C LEU A 141 0.91 10.69 -4.07
N VAL A 142 1.46 10.55 -2.85
CA VAL A 142 0.70 10.02 -1.71
C VAL A 142 0.66 11.04 -0.59
N VAL A 143 -0.52 11.26 -0.01
CA VAL A 143 -0.70 12.04 1.22
C VAL A 143 -1.25 11.10 2.29
N ASP A 144 -0.46 10.82 3.32
CA ASP A 144 -0.85 9.89 4.39
C ASP A 144 -1.41 10.67 5.59
N LEU A 145 -2.62 10.33 5.99
CA LEU A 145 -3.38 10.99 7.05
C LEU A 145 -3.38 10.09 8.29
N ASP A 146 -2.57 10.44 9.30
CA ASP A 146 -2.38 9.65 10.52
C ASP A 146 -3.04 10.34 11.73
N PRO A 147 -4.19 9.84 12.22
CA PRO A 147 -4.92 10.49 13.31
C PRO A 147 -4.26 10.23 14.67
N GLY A 148 -4.05 11.30 15.44
CA GLY A 148 -3.59 11.26 16.82
C GLY A 148 -4.77 11.16 17.79
N PRO A 149 -4.82 10.15 18.69
CA PRO A 149 -5.95 9.97 19.60
C PRO A 149 -6.32 11.26 20.37
N PRO A 150 -7.62 11.56 20.57
CA PRO A 150 -8.78 10.73 20.23
C PRO A 150 -9.26 10.83 18.77
N ALA A 151 -8.55 11.55 17.88
CA ALA A 151 -8.91 11.58 16.46
C ALA A 151 -8.86 10.18 15.84
N GLY A 152 -9.72 9.95 14.85
CA GLY A 152 -9.82 8.71 14.08
C GLY A 152 -10.17 8.99 12.62
N LEU A 153 -10.86 8.03 11.99
CA LEU A 153 -11.22 8.13 10.57
C LEU A 153 -12.13 9.33 10.27
N ASP A 154 -13.00 9.74 11.17
CA ASP A 154 -13.89 10.89 10.95
C ASP A 154 -13.09 12.19 10.75
N GLU A 155 -12.04 12.41 11.55
CA GLU A 155 -11.13 13.53 11.35
C GLU A 155 -10.35 13.36 10.03
N CYS A 156 -9.90 12.14 9.71
CA CYS A 156 -9.24 11.87 8.43
C CYS A 156 -10.15 12.16 7.22
N ALA A 157 -11.44 11.83 7.28
CA ALA A 157 -12.39 12.11 6.20
C ALA A 157 -12.53 13.62 5.95
N ARG A 158 -12.68 14.40 7.03
CA ARG A 158 -12.73 15.88 6.92
C ARG A 158 -11.45 16.44 6.32
N VAL A 159 -10.29 15.95 6.76
CA VAL A 159 -8.99 16.35 6.22
C VAL A 159 -8.81 15.92 4.78
N ALA A 160 -9.30 14.74 4.40
CA ALA A 160 -9.18 14.22 3.05
C ALA A 160 -9.85 15.16 2.02
N HIS A 161 -11.03 15.71 2.35
CA HIS A 161 -11.67 16.72 1.50
C HIS A 161 -10.85 18.00 1.38
N LEU A 162 -10.29 18.52 2.49
CA LEU A 162 -9.41 19.71 2.46
C LEU A 162 -8.19 19.50 1.58
N VAL A 163 -7.55 18.33 1.67
CA VAL A 163 -6.40 17.99 0.84
C VAL A 163 -6.82 17.86 -0.63
N ALA A 164 -7.94 17.19 -0.91
CA ALA A 164 -8.39 17.00 -2.27
C ALA A 164 -8.76 18.32 -2.96
N ASP A 165 -9.46 19.21 -2.27
CA ASP A 165 -9.77 20.54 -2.80
C ASP A 165 -8.50 21.33 -3.10
N ARG A 166 -7.53 21.31 -2.19
CA ARG A 166 -6.25 21.97 -2.41
C ARG A 166 -5.44 21.38 -3.57
N LEU A 167 -5.43 20.06 -3.73
CA LEU A 167 -4.78 19.39 -4.86
C LEU A 167 -5.46 19.72 -6.19
N ARG A 168 -6.80 19.86 -6.20
CA ARG A 168 -7.57 20.27 -7.40
C ARG A 168 -7.26 21.70 -7.82
N GLU A 169 -6.95 22.59 -6.89
CA GLU A 169 -6.49 23.96 -7.23
C GLU A 169 -5.19 23.96 -8.05
N ASP A 170 -4.33 22.95 -7.86
CA ASP A 170 -3.12 22.74 -8.66
C ASP A 170 -3.36 21.87 -9.92
N GLY A 171 -4.61 21.54 -10.23
CA GLY A 171 -5.00 20.75 -11.40
C GLY A 171 -4.87 19.23 -11.22
N LEU A 172 -4.59 18.73 -10.00
CA LEU A 172 -4.59 17.30 -9.72
C LEU A 172 -6.01 16.84 -9.40
N THR A 173 -6.74 16.35 -10.41
CA THR A 173 -8.15 15.96 -10.26
C THR A 173 -8.37 14.48 -10.00
N ALA A 174 -7.46 13.63 -10.49
CA ALA A 174 -7.48 12.18 -10.34
C ALA A 174 -7.00 11.78 -8.93
N ILE A 175 -7.86 11.96 -7.93
CA ILE A 175 -7.55 11.70 -6.52
C ILE A 175 -8.41 10.56 -5.98
N VAL A 176 -7.75 9.51 -5.49
CA VAL A 176 -8.42 8.34 -4.91
C VAL A 176 -8.13 8.24 -3.41
N PRO A 177 -9.17 8.29 -2.56
CA PRO A 177 -9.04 8.01 -1.13
C PRO A 177 -8.90 6.51 -0.87
N VAL A 178 -8.00 6.15 0.05
CA VAL A 178 -7.71 4.76 0.42
C VAL A 178 -7.67 4.66 1.94
N THR A 179 -8.65 4.02 2.56
CA THR A 179 -8.55 3.73 4.00
C THR A 179 -7.37 2.78 4.24
N SER A 180 -6.50 3.05 5.20
CA SER A 180 -5.25 2.30 5.32
C SER A 180 -5.43 0.85 5.79
N GLY A 181 -6.59 0.49 6.35
CA GLY A 181 -6.81 -0.76 7.06
C GLY A 181 -6.08 -0.82 8.42
N SER A 182 -5.71 0.34 8.98
CA SER A 182 -5.02 0.43 10.27
C SER A 182 -5.62 1.48 11.20
N LYS A 183 -5.22 2.75 11.09
CA LYS A 183 -5.77 3.85 11.90
C LYS A 183 -6.31 4.98 11.04
N GLY A 184 -5.57 5.35 10.00
CA GLY A 184 -5.87 6.49 9.14
C GLY A 184 -6.17 6.10 7.69
N MET A 185 -5.89 7.01 6.77
CA MET A 185 -6.12 6.81 5.34
C MET A 185 -5.05 7.51 4.49
N GLN A 186 -4.90 7.09 3.25
CA GLN A 186 -4.09 7.76 2.24
C GLN A 186 -4.98 8.45 1.20
N LEU A 187 -4.45 9.49 0.57
CA LEU A 187 -4.91 9.97 -0.72
C LEU A 187 -3.83 9.73 -1.76
N TYR A 188 -4.21 9.18 -2.91
CA TYR A 188 -3.32 9.04 -4.05
C TYR A 188 -3.78 9.99 -5.15
N ALA A 189 -2.87 10.80 -5.67
CA ALA A 189 -3.13 11.64 -6.83
C ALA A 189 -2.20 11.26 -7.99
N GLU A 190 -2.73 11.14 -9.19
CA GLU A 190 -1.92 10.89 -10.39
C GLU A 190 -1.00 12.08 -10.67
N LEU A 191 0.25 11.80 -11.06
CA LEU A 191 1.21 12.81 -11.48
C LEU A 191 1.64 12.55 -12.93
N PRO A 192 1.96 13.62 -13.71
CA PRO A 192 2.40 13.48 -15.10
C PRO A 192 3.76 12.79 -15.26
N GLY A 193 4.47 12.48 -14.17
CA GLY A 193 5.75 11.76 -14.23
C GLY A 193 6.92 12.60 -14.75
N THR A 194 6.83 13.93 -14.67
CA THR A 194 7.88 14.86 -15.13
C THR A 194 8.76 15.35 -13.98
N GLU A 195 8.21 15.45 -12.77
CA GLU A 195 8.90 15.97 -11.59
C GLU A 195 9.68 14.89 -10.84
N GLY A 196 10.92 15.21 -10.47
CA GLY A 196 11.77 14.31 -9.70
C GLY A 196 11.22 14.04 -8.29
N VAL A 197 11.63 12.92 -7.68
CA VAL A 197 11.14 12.48 -6.35
C VAL A 197 11.26 13.56 -5.28
N MET A 198 12.36 14.33 -5.29
CA MET A 198 12.56 15.40 -4.32
C MET A 198 11.63 16.59 -4.55
N GLY A 199 11.27 16.90 -5.80
CA GLY A 199 10.28 17.92 -6.13
C GLY A 199 8.89 17.52 -5.65
N VAL A 200 8.47 16.29 -5.93
CA VAL A 200 7.18 15.73 -5.45
C VAL A 200 7.12 15.72 -3.92
N ARG A 201 8.22 15.35 -3.25
CA ARG A 201 8.30 15.40 -1.77
C ARG A 201 8.20 16.82 -1.24
N GLN A 202 8.85 17.79 -1.89
CA GLN A 202 8.78 19.20 -1.48
C GLN A 202 7.36 19.74 -1.65
N TYR A 203 6.71 19.42 -2.77
CA TYR A 203 5.31 19.76 -3.01
C TYR A 203 4.38 19.23 -1.91
N ALA A 204 4.51 17.94 -1.56
CA ALA A 204 3.75 17.34 -0.48
C ALA A 204 4.01 18.02 0.88
N HIS A 205 5.25 18.41 1.15
CA HIS A 205 5.64 19.14 2.34
C HIS A 205 4.95 20.50 2.40
N ASP A 206 4.98 21.26 1.32
CA ASP A 206 4.45 22.63 1.29
C ASP A 206 2.93 22.64 1.52
N ILE A 207 2.19 21.73 0.86
CA ILE A 207 0.75 21.52 1.12
C ILE A 207 0.50 21.17 2.59
N ALA A 208 1.31 20.28 3.17
CA ALA A 208 1.13 19.87 4.56
C ALA A 208 1.24 21.06 5.53
N TYR A 209 2.26 21.90 5.36
CA TYR A 209 2.47 23.07 6.21
C TYR A 209 1.44 24.17 5.95
N GLU A 210 1.05 24.38 4.70
CA GLU A 210 -0.02 25.31 4.31
C GLU A 210 -1.34 24.94 5.01
N LEU A 211 -1.81 23.71 4.84
CA LEU A 211 -3.07 23.25 5.42
C LEU A 211 -3.01 23.17 6.95
N ALA A 212 -1.86 22.80 7.52
CA ALA A 212 -1.68 22.80 8.98
C ALA A 212 -1.72 24.23 9.57
N ALA A 213 -1.22 25.23 8.84
CA ALA A 213 -1.30 26.63 9.25
C ALA A 213 -2.73 27.18 9.13
N ALA A 214 -3.47 26.79 8.09
CA ALA A 214 -4.87 27.19 7.89
C ALA A 214 -5.85 26.51 8.87
N HIS A 215 -5.58 25.25 9.25
CA HIS A 215 -6.47 24.45 10.11
C HIS A 215 -5.74 23.88 11.35
N PRO A 216 -5.13 24.71 12.21
CA PRO A 216 -4.22 24.25 13.27
C PRO A 216 -4.90 23.46 14.40
N LYS A 217 -6.25 23.49 14.47
CA LYS A 217 -7.05 22.70 15.40
C LYS A 217 -7.31 21.27 14.90
N LEU A 218 -7.23 21.04 13.60
CA LEU A 218 -7.53 19.76 12.95
C LEU A 218 -6.26 19.06 12.44
N LEU A 219 -5.26 19.84 12.00
CA LEU A 219 -4.09 19.36 11.30
C LEU A 219 -2.78 19.64 12.03
N VAL A 220 -1.79 18.80 11.74
CA VAL A 220 -0.39 19.03 12.07
C VAL A 220 0.50 18.47 10.95
N ALA A 221 1.58 19.16 10.61
CA ALA A 221 2.57 18.72 9.62
C ALA A 221 3.91 18.29 10.25
N VAL A 222 4.11 18.62 11.53
CA VAL A 222 5.33 18.32 12.28
C VAL A 222 5.25 16.91 12.87
N MET A 223 6.29 16.11 12.63
CA MET A 223 6.34 14.69 12.97
C MET A 223 6.37 14.33 14.48
N ARG A 224 6.32 15.32 15.38
CA ARG A 224 6.36 15.12 16.82
C ARG A 224 5.05 14.48 17.30
N LYS A 225 5.10 13.41 18.09
CA LYS A 225 3.90 12.67 18.53
C LYS A 225 3.10 13.45 19.58
N GLU A 226 3.79 14.25 20.38
CA GLU A 226 3.28 14.98 21.54
C GLU A 226 2.23 16.04 21.14
N ILE A 227 2.31 16.55 19.91
CA ILE A 227 1.45 17.62 19.40
C ILE A 227 0.28 17.11 18.55
N ARG A 228 0.11 15.78 18.42
CA ARG A 228 -0.92 15.15 17.57
C ARG A 228 -2.26 14.93 18.28
N GLY A 229 -2.35 15.19 19.59
CA GLY A 229 -3.56 14.90 20.36
C GLY A 229 -4.81 15.55 19.75
N GLY A 230 -5.76 14.71 19.30
CA GLY A 230 -7.01 15.15 18.67
C GLY A 230 -6.87 15.74 17.26
N LYS A 231 -5.71 15.58 16.60
CA LYS A 231 -5.41 16.12 15.26
C LYS A 231 -5.01 15.02 14.30
N VAL A 232 -5.05 15.32 13.02
CA VAL A 232 -4.53 14.46 11.95
C VAL A 232 -3.15 14.97 11.55
N LEU A 233 -2.15 14.09 11.61
CA LEU A 233 -0.87 14.34 10.97
C LEU A 233 -1.04 14.15 9.46
N LEU A 234 -0.59 15.15 8.71
CA LEU A 234 -0.42 15.06 7.27
C LEU A 234 1.04 14.63 6.99
N ASP A 235 1.28 13.32 6.90
CA ASP A 235 2.60 12.73 6.71
C ASP A 235 3.04 12.84 5.24
N TRP A 236 3.69 13.96 4.94
CA TRP A 236 4.30 14.25 3.64
C TRP A 236 5.58 13.44 3.35
N SER A 237 6.14 12.74 4.35
CA SER A 237 7.43 12.04 4.21
C SER A 237 7.34 10.76 3.39
N GLN A 238 6.14 10.22 3.17
CA GLN A 238 5.88 9.02 2.37
C GLN A 238 6.32 9.16 0.89
N ASN A 239 6.53 10.39 0.41
CA ASN A 239 7.03 10.68 -0.93
C ASN A 239 8.57 10.67 -1.03
N HIS A 240 9.29 10.38 0.06
CA HIS A 240 10.75 10.26 0.05
C HIS A 240 11.20 9.00 -0.73
N PRO A 241 12.31 9.03 -1.50
CA PRO A 241 12.73 7.92 -2.35
C PRO A 241 12.99 6.60 -1.60
N ALA A 242 13.39 6.68 -0.34
CA ALA A 242 13.63 5.54 0.53
C ALA A 242 12.37 4.96 1.21
N LYS A 243 11.21 5.62 1.07
CA LYS A 243 9.96 5.19 1.72
C LYS A 243 9.15 4.31 0.78
N THR A 244 8.44 3.37 1.39
CA THR A 244 7.41 2.57 0.74
C THR A 244 6.15 2.71 1.55
N THR A 245 5.02 2.79 0.87
CA THR A 245 3.70 2.89 1.48
C THR A 245 2.92 1.61 1.17
N ILE A 246 1.98 1.25 2.06
CA ILE A 246 1.10 0.11 1.82
C ILE A 246 0.42 0.28 0.46
N THR A 247 0.49 -0.75 -0.38
CA THR A 247 -0.11 -0.67 -1.72
C THR A 247 -1.62 -0.77 -1.59
N PRO A 248 -2.41 0.05 -2.33
CA PRO A 248 -3.86 -0.15 -2.39
C PRO A 248 -4.21 -1.61 -2.70
N TYR A 249 -5.30 -2.10 -2.09
CA TYR A 249 -5.73 -3.50 -2.08
C TYR A 249 -4.86 -4.49 -1.29
N SER A 250 -3.69 -4.09 -0.78
CA SER A 250 -2.92 -4.97 0.10
C SER A 250 -3.65 -5.23 1.42
N LEU A 251 -3.58 -6.48 1.88
CA LEU A 251 -3.97 -6.85 3.24
C LEU A 251 -3.08 -6.16 4.27
N ARG A 252 -3.53 -6.17 5.53
CA ARG A 252 -2.82 -5.66 6.70
C ARG A 252 -2.56 -6.80 7.69
N GLY A 253 -1.35 -6.84 8.25
CA GLY A 253 -0.97 -7.80 9.29
C GLY A 253 -1.51 -7.39 10.66
N ARG A 254 -2.84 -7.39 10.80
CA ARG A 254 -3.58 -7.02 12.02
C ARG A 254 -4.46 -8.18 12.49
N ASP A 255 -5.28 -7.95 13.50
CA ASP A 255 -6.17 -8.94 14.11
C ASP A 255 -7.18 -9.54 13.12
N ARG A 256 -7.70 -8.72 12.20
CA ARG A 256 -8.59 -9.11 11.11
C ARG A 256 -7.91 -8.86 9.75
N PRO A 257 -8.37 -9.51 8.66
CA PRO A 257 -7.84 -9.31 7.32
C PRO A 257 -8.28 -7.96 6.74
N TRP A 258 -7.92 -6.87 7.40
CA TRP A 258 -8.14 -5.49 6.94
C TRP A 258 -7.33 -5.22 5.67
N VAL A 259 -7.81 -4.27 4.88
CA VAL A 259 -7.22 -3.92 3.59
C VAL A 259 -6.93 -2.42 3.54
N ALA A 260 -5.85 -2.05 2.84
CA ALA A 260 -5.67 -0.70 2.32
C ALA A 260 -6.70 -0.44 1.20
N ALA A 261 -7.94 -0.15 1.58
CA ALA A 261 -9.10 -0.25 0.71
C ALA A 261 -9.42 1.08 0.01
N PRO A 262 -9.36 1.14 -1.33
CA PRO A 262 -9.80 2.30 -2.10
C PRO A 262 -11.29 2.57 -1.89
N ARG A 263 -11.65 3.86 -1.84
CA ARG A 263 -12.99 4.36 -1.57
C ARG A 263 -13.44 5.29 -2.70
N TRP A 264 -14.75 5.38 -2.89
CA TRP A 264 -15.33 6.46 -3.66
C TRP A 264 -15.56 7.67 -2.76
N TRP A 265 -15.54 8.87 -3.33
CA TRP A 265 -15.64 10.12 -2.56
C TRP A 265 -16.96 10.27 -1.79
N ASP A 266 -18.05 9.69 -2.27
CA ASP A 266 -19.36 9.59 -1.60
C ASP A 266 -19.33 8.76 -0.31
N GLU A 267 -18.24 8.03 -0.06
CA GLU A 267 -18.06 7.21 1.15
C GLU A 267 -17.11 7.86 2.16
N VAL A 268 -16.45 8.96 1.80
CA VAL A 268 -15.48 9.65 2.66
C VAL A 268 -16.22 10.65 3.53
N GLU A 269 -16.97 10.12 4.48
CA GLU A 269 -17.82 10.87 5.41
C GLU A 269 -17.64 10.37 6.85
N PRO A 270 -18.06 11.16 7.86
CA PRO A 270 -18.08 10.69 9.25
C PRO A 270 -18.86 9.37 9.40
N GLY A 271 -18.32 8.44 10.19
CA GLY A 271 -18.86 7.09 10.36
C GLY A 271 -18.24 6.05 9.41
N MET A 272 -17.31 6.43 8.52
CA MET A 272 -16.61 5.45 7.69
C MET A 272 -15.74 4.51 8.53
N VAL A 273 -15.64 3.26 8.06
CA VAL A 273 -14.84 2.21 8.70
C VAL A 273 -13.84 1.60 7.74
N HIS A 274 -12.81 0.97 8.30
CA HIS A 274 -11.93 0.08 7.55
C HIS A 274 -12.69 -1.14 7.00
N LEU A 275 -12.23 -1.65 5.87
CA LEU A 275 -12.85 -2.80 5.20
C LEU A 275 -11.96 -4.03 5.28
N THR A 276 -12.61 -5.18 5.47
CA THR A 276 -12.00 -6.50 5.39
C THR A 276 -11.81 -6.94 3.94
N ALA A 277 -10.97 -7.95 3.73
CA ALA A 277 -10.74 -8.62 2.45
C ALA A 277 -12.04 -9.01 1.74
N THR A 278 -12.97 -9.63 2.48
CA THR A 278 -14.25 -10.09 1.95
C THR A 278 -15.12 -8.93 1.47
N GLU A 279 -15.21 -7.85 2.24
CA GLU A 279 -15.98 -6.65 1.88
C GLU A 279 -15.37 -5.96 0.65
N VAL A 280 -14.04 -5.82 0.60
CA VAL A 280 -13.35 -5.22 -0.55
C VAL A 280 -13.58 -6.05 -1.82
N ALA A 281 -13.42 -7.37 -1.76
CA ALA A 281 -13.62 -8.23 -2.92
C ALA A 281 -15.08 -8.28 -3.40
N ALA A 282 -16.06 -8.17 -2.49
CA ALA A 282 -17.47 -8.04 -2.85
C ALA A 282 -17.74 -6.70 -3.55
N ARG A 283 -17.24 -5.61 -2.98
CA ARG A 283 -17.41 -4.25 -3.53
C ARG A 283 -16.73 -4.07 -4.89
N PHE A 284 -15.53 -4.64 -5.07
CA PHE A 284 -14.84 -4.63 -6.35
C PHE A 284 -15.65 -5.38 -7.43
N ALA A 285 -16.21 -6.54 -7.10
CA ALA A 285 -17.05 -7.29 -8.03
C ALA A 285 -18.35 -6.54 -8.41
N GLU A 286 -18.90 -5.75 -7.50
CA GLU A 286 -20.16 -5.01 -7.70
C GLU A 286 -19.95 -3.66 -8.42
N ARG A 287 -18.96 -2.87 -8.00
CA ARG A 287 -18.78 -1.47 -8.43
C ARG A 287 -17.50 -1.22 -9.25
N GLY A 288 -16.60 -2.20 -9.36
CA GLY A 288 -15.30 -2.04 -10.01
C GLY A 288 -14.25 -1.34 -9.15
N ASP A 289 -13.20 -0.83 -9.81
CA ASP A 289 -12.04 -0.19 -9.16
C ASP A 289 -12.23 1.34 -9.07
N PRO A 290 -12.17 1.96 -7.87
CA PRO A 290 -12.14 3.41 -7.72
C PRO A 290 -11.00 4.10 -8.49
N PHE A 291 -9.90 3.40 -8.77
CA PHE A 291 -8.81 3.94 -9.60
C PHE A 291 -9.10 3.93 -11.10
N ALA A 292 -10.12 3.21 -11.59
CA ALA A 292 -10.43 3.14 -13.02
C ALA A 292 -11.20 4.37 -13.56
N GLY A 293 -11.73 5.22 -12.69
CA GLY A 293 -12.50 6.42 -13.04
C GLY A 293 -11.96 7.72 -12.44
N ALA A 294 -10.73 7.69 -11.91
CA ALA A 294 -10.04 8.85 -11.37
C ALA A 294 -9.39 9.68 -12.50
#